data_AF-A0A7V4XRU9-F1
#
_entry.id   AF-A0A7V4XRU9-F1
#
_cell.length_a   1.000
_cell.length_b   1.000
_cell.length_c   1.000
_cell.angle_alpha   90.00
_cell.angle_beta   90.00
_cell.angle_gamma   90.00
#
_symmetry.space_group_name_H-M   'P 1'
#
loop_
_entity.id
_entity.type
_entity.pdbx_description
1 polymer ?
#
loop_
_entity_poly.entity_id
_entity_poly.type
_entity_poly.pdbx_seq_one_letter_code
_entity_poly.pdbx_strand_id
1 'polypeptide(L)' 'MRSDLVFGALSHVRNRYQLCQLASKATRKLHKPSTRLQDTTNEVLGHFRQSNPMAEASEAVTPQKAGAQTAQRRAA' A
#
# COMPACT_ATOMS: atom_id res chain seq x y z
N MET A 1 -13.52 -3.41 -10.24
CA MET A 1 -13.19 -3.65 -8.82
C MET A 1 -14.40 -4.25 -8.12
N ARG A 2 -14.21 -5.28 -7.30
CA ARG A 2 -15.32 -5.94 -6.59
C ARG A 2 -15.43 -5.41 -5.15
N SER A 3 -16.64 -5.05 -4.73
CA SER A 3 -16.89 -4.40 -3.43
C SER A 3 -16.70 -5.34 -2.24
N ASP A 4 -17.00 -6.62 -2.41
CA ASP A 4 -16.76 -7.70 -1.43
C ASP A 4 -15.30 -7.75 -0.95
N LEU A 5 -14.34 -7.56 -1.86
CA LEU A 5 -12.91 -7.55 -1.53
C LEU A 5 -12.52 -6.32 -0.70
N VAL A 6 -13.15 -5.17 -0.95
CA VAL A 6 -12.91 -3.94 -0.18
C VAL A 6 -13.42 -4.11 1.25
N PHE A 7 -14.62 -4.65 1.42
CA PHE A 7 -15.18 -4.92 2.75
C PHE A 7 -14.34 -5.95 3.52
N GLY A 8 -13.87 -7.00 2.85
CA GLY A 8 -12.97 -7.99 3.45
C GLY A 8 -11.59 -7.44 3.82
N ALA A 9 -11.06 -6.46 3.07
CA ALA A 9 -9.81 -5.81 3.41
C ALA A 9 -9.94 -4.87 4.62
N LEU A 10 -11.09 -4.21 4.78
CA LEU A 10 -11.35 -3.30 5.90
C LEU A 10 -11.40 -3.99 7.27
N SER A 11 -11.63 -5.31 7.33
CA SER A 11 -11.55 -6.06 8.59
C SER A 11 -10.13 -6.13 9.14
N HIS A 12 -9.11 -6.03 8.28
CA HIS A 12 -7.69 -6.06 8.64
C HIS A 12 -7.06 -4.66 8.68
N VAL A 13 -7.42 -3.80 7.72
CA VAL A 13 -6.96 -2.41 7.64
C VAL A 13 -8.11 -1.46 7.99
N ARG A 14 -8.21 -1.05 9.25
CA ARG A 14 -9.34 -0.26 9.77
C ARG A 14 -9.46 1.15 9.14
N ASN A 15 -8.34 1.73 8.69
CA ASN A 15 -8.34 3.06 8.10
C ASN A 15 -8.47 2.99 6.57
N ARG A 16 -9.58 3.48 6.05
CA ARG A 16 -9.88 3.49 4.60
C ARG A 16 -8.85 4.25 3.75
N TYR A 17 -8.26 5.31 4.28
CA TYR A 17 -7.24 6.09 3.55
C TYR A 17 -5.92 5.31 3.47
N GLN A 18 -5.55 4.62 4.56
CA GLN A 18 -4.39 3.73 4.56
C GLN A 18 -4.59 2.55 3.61
N LEU A 19 -5.78 1.95 3.60
CA LEU A 19 -6.13 0.90 2.65
C LEU A 19 -5.91 1.36 1.20
N CYS A 20 -6.41 2.54 0.84
CA CYS A 20 -6.21 3.10 -0.50
C CYS A 20 -4.73 3.34 -0.84
N GLN A 21 -3.94 3.86 0.10
CA GLN A 21 -2.51 4.11 -0.11
C GLN A 21 -1.74 2.80 -0.31
N LEU A 22 -1.99 1.80 0.54
CA LEU A 22 -1.37 0.48 0.45
C LEU A 22 -1.77 -0.23 -0.85
N ALA A 23 -3.06 -0.21 -1.19
CA ALA A 23 -3.58 -0.81 -2.42
C ALA A 23 -2.95 -0.15 -3.66
N SER A 24 -2.84 1.18 -3.65
CA SER A 24 -2.22 1.93 -4.75
C SER A 24 -0.74 1.60 -4.89
N LYS A 25 -0.01 1.50 -3.77
CA LYS A 25 1.42 1.16 -3.76
C LYS A 25 1.65 -0.27 -4.27
N ALA A 26 0.89 -1.24 -3.76
CA ALA A 26 0.98 -2.64 -4.15
C ALA A 26 0.57 -2.84 -5.62
N THR A 27 -0.54 -2.22 -6.07
CA THR A 27 -1.00 -2.30 -7.46
C THR A 27 0.09 -1.80 -8.40
N ARG A 28 0.69 -0.63 -8.15
CA ARG A 28 1.79 -0.12 -9.00
C ARG A 28 3.01 -1.06 -9.03
N LYS A 29 3.31 -1.72 -7.91
CA LYS A 29 4.51 -2.58 -7.78
C LYS A 29 4.32 -3.95 -8.46
N LEU A 30 3.10 -4.46 -8.50
CA LEU A 30 2.78 -5.81 -8.99
C LEU A 30 2.18 -5.80 -10.40
N HIS A 31 1.71 -4.66 -10.88
CA HIS A 31 1.07 -4.55 -12.19
C HIS A 31 2.04 -4.83 -13.34
N LYS A 32 1.60 -5.63 -14.30
CA LYS A 32 2.30 -5.90 -15.56
C LYS A 32 1.56 -5.22 -16.71
N PRO A 33 2.25 -4.62 -17.71
CA PRO A 33 1.57 -3.96 -18.84
C PRO A 33 0.63 -4.86 -19.64
N SER A 34 0.87 -6.17 -19.66
CA SER A 34 0.04 -7.17 -20.32
C SER A 34 -1.23 -7.56 -19.55
N THR A 35 -1.37 -7.11 -18.30
CA THR A 35 -2.52 -7.41 -17.45
C THR A 35 -3.41 -6.20 -17.32
N ARG A 36 -4.71 -6.39 -17.11
CA ARG A 36 -5.61 -5.26 -16.85
C ARG A 36 -5.38 -4.78 -15.42
N LEU A 37 -5.27 -3.46 -15.24
CA LEU A 37 -5.00 -2.84 -13.94
C LEU A 37 -6.02 -3.27 -12.86
N GLN A 38 -7.28 -3.41 -13.26
CA GLN A 38 -8.36 -3.88 -12.39
C GLN A 38 -8.10 -5.29 -11.82
N ASP A 39 -7.48 -6.17 -12.59
CA ASP A 39 -7.24 -7.54 -12.18
C ASP A 39 -6.15 -7.57 -11.10
N THR A 40 -5.06 -6.80 -11.30
CA THR A 40 -4.02 -6.60 -10.28
C THR A 40 -4.61 -5.97 -9.00
N THR A 41 -5.49 -4.97 -9.12
CA THR A 41 -6.10 -4.35 -7.94
C THR A 41 -6.99 -5.33 -7.17
N ASN A 42 -7.76 -6.19 -7.87
CA ASN A 42 -8.58 -7.21 -7.21
C ASN A 42 -7.69 -8.25 -6.49
N GLU A 43 -6.58 -8.66 -7.10
CA GLU A 43 -5.61 -9.57 -6.47
C GLU A 43 -5.04 -8.96 -5.19
N VAL A 44 -4.57 -7.70 -5.24
CA VAL A 44 -4.07 -6.96 -4.07
C VAL A 44 -5.11 -6.87 -2.95
N LEU A 45 -6.36 -6.54 -3.26
CA LEU A 45 -7.43 -6.51 -2.26
C LEU A 45 -7.75 -7.89 -1.70
N GLY A 46 -7.64 -8.94 -2.53
CA GLY A 46 -7.77 -10.34 -2.12
C GLY A 46 -6.69 -10.75 -1.12
N HIS A 47 -5.45 -10.27 -1.28
CA HIS A 47 -4.38 -10.47 -0.30
C HIS A 47 -4.66 -9.77 1.02
N PHE A 48 -5.14 -8.52 0.99
CA PHE A 48 -5.48 -7.76 2.20
C PHE A 48 -6.65 -8.36 2.99
N ARG A 49 -7.52 -9.13 2.32
CA ARG A 49 -8.58 -9.90 2.97
C ARG A 49 -8.04 -11.13 3.73
N GLN A 50 -6.94 -11.73 3.29
CA GLN A 50 -6.42 -12.99 3.85
C GLN A 50 -5.28 -12.77 4.85
N SER A 51 -4.51 -11.70 4.65
CA SER A 51 -3.31 -11.41 5.41
C SER A 51 -3.33 -9.95 5.81
N ASN A 52 -3.02 -9.65 7.08
CA ASN A 52 -2.95 -8.28 7.55
C ASN A 52 -1.66 -7.63 7.05
N PRO A 53 -1.70 -6.71 6.06
CA PRO A 53 -0.49 -6.11 5.50
C PRO A 53 0.30 -5.26 6.52
N MET A 54 -0.33 -4.89 7.65
CA MET A 54 0.33 -4.18 8.74
C MET A 54 1.10 -5.11 9.69
N ALA A 55 0.76 -6.40 9.77
CA ALA A 55 1.47 -7.35 10.62
C ALA A 55 2.89 -7.60 10.07
N GLU A 56 2.99 -7.83 8.76
CA GLU A 56 4.27 -8.12 8.10
C GLU A 56 5.16 -6.87 7.95
N ALA A 57 4.55 -5.68 7.80
CA ALA A 57 5.29 -4.42 7.77
C ALA A 57 6.01 -4.11 9.09
N SER A 58 5.58 -4.73 10.20
CA SER A 58 6.21 -4.54 11.51
C SER A 58 7.54 -5.29 11.66
N GLU A 59 7.80 -6.31 10.83
CA GLU A 59 9.08 -7.06 10.83
C GLU A 59 10.12 -6.44 9.89
N ALA A 60 9.71 -5.63 8.91
CA ALA A 60 10.61 -5.02 7.92
C ALA A 60 11.16 -3.64 8.32
N VAL A 61 10.90 -3.14 9.53
CA VAL A 61 11.49 -1.87 10.01
C VAL A 61 12.83 -2.14 10.68
N THR A 62 13.86 -2.38 9.87
CA THR A 62 15.17 -1.86 10.25
C THR A 62 15.08 -0.32 10.21
N PRO A 63 15.58 0.39 11.23
CA PRO A 63 15.50 1.85 11.28
C PRO A 63 16.48 2.41 10.26
N GLN A 64 16.04 2.60 9.01
CA GLN A 64 16.77 3.41 8.07
C GLN A 64 16.66 4.86 8.53
N LYS A 65 17.71 5.35 9.19
CA LYS A 65 17.93 6.77 9.47
C LYS A 65 17.73 7.56 8.16
N ALA A 66 16.55 8.15 7.98
CA ALA A 66 16.40 9.28 7.08
C ALA A 66 16.97 10.50 7.82
N GLY A 67 18.22 10.83 7.46
CA GLY A 67 18.95 11.93 8.04
C GLY A 67 18.21 13.26 7.93
N ALA A 68 18.32 14.07 8.98
CA ALA A 68 18.02 15.47 8.94
C ALA A 68 18.77 16.14 7.78
N GLN A 69 18.04 16.65 6.79
CA GLN A 69 18.56 17.67 5.88
C GLN A 69 17.94 19.00 6.28
N THR A 70 18.63 19.64 7.23
CA THR A 70 18.49 21.04 7.60
C THR A 70 18.64 21.93 6.36
N ALA A 71 17.83 22.98 6.31
CA ALA A 71 17.89 24.22 5.54
C ALA A 71 19.09 24.45 4.60
N GLN A 72 18.83 25.07 3.43
CA GLN A 72 19.10 26.50 3.20
C GLN A 72 19.30 26.87 1.71
N ARG A 73 18.76 28.06 1.35
CA ARG A 73 19.06 28.95 0.19
C ARG A 73 18.61 28.53 -1.21
N ARG A 74 17.64 29.30 -1.75
CA ARG A 74 17.96 30.29 -2.80
C ARG A 74 17.12 31.57 -2.60
N ALA A 75 17.81 32.68 -2.41
CA ALA A 75 17.33 34.02 -2.70
C ALA A 75 17.80 34.38 -4.11
N ALA A 76 16.96 35.09 -4.85
CA ALA A 76 17.29 36.18 -5.77
C ALA A 76 16.00 36.97 -5.99
#